data_AF-A0A1N6QJZ2-F1
#
_entry.id   AF-A0A1N6QJZ2-F1
#
_cell.length_a   1.000
_cell.length_b   1.000
_cell.length_c   1.000
_cell.angle_alpha   90.00
_cell.angle_beta   90.00
_cell.angle_gamma   90.00
#
_symmetry.space_group_name_H-M   'P 1'
#
loop_
_entity.id
_entity.type
_entity.pdbx_description
1 polymer ?
#
loop_
_entity_poly.entity_id
_entity_poly.type
_entity_poly.pdbx_seq_one_letter_code
_entity_poly.pdbx_strand_id
1 'polypeptide(L)'
;MHKSHFLSVSPLSVTIPDQDLVGALFALCDQEHLRLCNYECLYYKGLPDTELEFKFNIRTPYNFYSINRLFYEKLDRGEIEGFMPQLGDEIQHWSYDNNLCEILPNAEGVGGYVSIMYWSKKKRANWDERTVTFKKKLFHEDTLERWERNYHNLYVQGTPEESLASYFDLPLASCPDWRRTRLDIACEANDTGNIFFLNFEDSRVYNDSSPQGRLQQCEIEYHKSRGVPDDDLIYRDFERIGQAMESFLAEIGLPYEKTNYSKLSFLKDYLASKDLTGQGRGI
;
A
#
# COMPACT_ATOMS: atom_id res chain seq x y z
N MET A 1 4.03 20.44 20.27
CA MET A 1 3.48 19.76 21.46
C MET A 1 2.82 18.52 20.90
N HIS A 2 3.43 17.32 21.03
CA HIS A 2 2.75 16.09 20.60
C HIS A 2 1.47 15.97 21.42
N LYS A 3 0.30 16.03 20.76
CA LYS A 3 -0.96 15.72 21.43
C LYS A 3 -0.91 14.22 21.73
N SER A 4 -1.05 13.84 23.00
CA SER A 4 -1.11 12.43 23.36
C SER A 4 -2.27 11.76 22.59
N HIS A 5 -1.96 10.68 21.89
CA HIS A 5 -2.88 9.94 21.01
C HIS A 5 -4.00 9.18 21.73
N PHE A 6 -4.00 9.17 23.06
CA PHE A 6 -5.16 8.76 23.82
C PHE A 6 -6.16 9.91 23.77
N LEU A 7 -7.19 9.75 22.93
CA LEU A 7 -8.32 10.66 22.80
C LEU A 7 -8.74 11.14 24.19
N SER A 8 -8.66 12.45 24.45
CA SER A 8 -9.44 13.02 25.54
C SER A 8 -10.88 12.93 25.09
N VAL A 9 -11.57 11.87 25.50
CA VAL A 9 -12.92 11.62 25.05
C VAL A 9 -13.83 12.63 25.75
N SER A 10 -14.45 13.54 24.99
CA SER A 10 -15.47 14.43 25.55
C SER A 10 -16.58 13.60 26.19
N PRO A 11 -17.05 13.91 27.42
CA PRO A 11 -18.04 13.08 28.10
C PRO A 11 -19.28 12.86 27.22
N LEU A 12 -19.69 11.60 27.06
CA LEU A 12 -20.96 11.28 26.41
C LEU A 12 -22.07 11.52 27.44
N SER A 13 -22.89 12.54 27.25
CA SER A 13 -24.08 12.76 28.08
C SER A 13 -25.24 11.97 27.51
N VAL A 14 -25.57 10.83 28.13
CA VAL A 14 -26.69 9.97 27.73
C VAL A 14 -27.66 9.83 28.90
N THR A 15 -28.95 9.98 28.61
CA THR A 15 -30.02 9.70 29.58
C THR A 15 -30.65 8.37 29.20
N ILE A 16 -30.49 7.36 30.06
CA ILE A 16 -30.98 6.01 29.82
C ILE A 16 -32.15 5.73 30.78
N PRO A 17 -33.35 5.35 30.29
CA PRO A 17 -34.45 4.92 31.16
C PRO A 17 -34.10 3.63 31.92
N ASP A 18 -34.41 3.58 33.22
CA ASP A 18 -34.04 2.46 34.11
C ASP A 18 -34.50 1.06 33.63
N GLN A 19 -35.58 1.00 32.83
CA GLN A 19 -36.24 -0.25 32.44
C GLN A 19 -35.45 -1.04 31.38
N ASP A 20 -34.44 -0.43 30.76
CA ASP A 20 -33.61 -1.03 29.71
C ASP A 20 -32.14 -0.61 29.82
N LEU A 21 -31.66 -0.35 31.05
CA LEU A 21 -30.31 0.17 31.28
C LEU A 21 -29.24 -0.72 30.64
N VAL A 22 -29.36 -2.04 30.77
CA VAL A 22 -28.38 -2.99 30.25
C VAL A 22 -28.39 -3.02 28.72
N GLY A 23 -29.57 -3.11 28.09
CA GLY A 23 -29.69 -3.12 26.63
C GLY A 23 -29.20 -1.82 26.01
N ALA A 24 -29.58 -0.69 26.59
CA ALA A 24 -29.12 0.62 26.16
C ALA A 24 -27.60 0.82 26.34
N LEU A 25 -27.00 0.29 27.42
CA LEU A 25 -25.54 0.34 27.60
C LEU A 25 -24.81 -0.52 26.57
N PHE A 26 -25.30 -1.71 26.22
CA PHE A 26 -24.72 -2.52 25.16
C PHE A 26 -24.83 -1.83 23.80
N ALA A 27 -26.02 -1.34 23.44
CA ALA A 27 -26.22 -0.62 22.19
C ALA A 27 -25.32 0.62 22.08
N LEU A 28 -25.15 1.36 23.19
CA LEU A 28 -24.26 2.51 23.26
C LEU A 28 -22.78 2.10 23.18
N CYS A 29 -22.41 0.99 23.82
CA CYS A 29 -21.07 0.43 23.74
C CYS A 29 -20.73 0.01 22.31
N ASP A 30 -21.65 -0.65 21.61
CA ASP A 30 -21.50 -1.05 20.21
C ASP A 30 -21.42 0.18 19.29
N GLN A 31 -22.30 1.17 19.50
CA GLN A 31 -22.30 2.43 18.76
C GLN A 31 -20.99 3.21 18.94
N GLU A 32 -20.45 3.24 20.16
CA GLU A 32 -19.29 4.04 20.55
C GLU A 32 -18.02 3.19 20.70
N HIS A 33 -18.00 1.95 20.21
CA HIS A 33 -16.93 0.98 20.52
C HIS A 33 -15.54 1.48 20.08
N LEU A 34 -15.43 2.17 18.95
CA LEU A 34 -14.16 2.76 18.52
C LEU A 34 -13.66 3.83 19.49
N ARG A 35 -14.59 4.52 20.16
CA ARG A 35 -14.31 5.59 21.12
C ARG A 35 -14.02 5.03 22.52
N LEU A 36 -14.71 3.97 22.93
CA LEU A 36 -14.63 3.37 24.27
C LEU A 36 -13.61 2.22 24.36
N CYS A 37 -13.47 1.43 23.30
CA CYS A 37 -12.63 0.22 23.25
C CYS A 37 -11.37 0.41 22.39
N ASN A 38 -10.82 1.63 22.34
CA ASN A 38 -9.55 1.90 21.66
C ASN A 38 -8.34 1.13 22.24
N TYR A 39 -8.51 0.44 23.38
CA TYR A 39 -7.46 -0.40 23.97
C TYR A 39 -7.32 -1.77 23.28
N GLU A 40 -8.32 -2.24 22.54
CA GLU A 40 -8.31 -3.63 22.05
C GLU A 40 -7.38 -3.84 20.85
N CYS A 41 -6.93 -2.76 20.18
CA CYS A 41 -6.05 -2.84 19.00
C CYS A 41 -6.51 -3.95 18.02
N LEU A 42 -7.83 -4.14 17.92
CA LEU A 42 -8.43 -5.23 17.18
C LEU A 42 -8.74 -4.72 15.77
N TYR A 43 -8.09 -5.34 14.79
CA TYR A 43 -8.16 -4.93 13.40
C TYR A 43 -8.68 -6.06 12.51
N TYR A 44 -9.52 -5.69 11.55
CA TYR A 44 -10.09 -6.60 10.56
C TYR A 44 -9.73 -6.12 9.16
N LYS A 45 -9.48 -7.06 8.25
CA LYS A 45 -9.32 -6.75 6.83
C LYS A 45 -10.70 -6.68 6.20
N GLY A 46 -11.20 -5.47 5.92
CA GLY A 46 -12.55 -5.25 5.37
C GLY A 46 -12.72 -5.79 3.96
N LEU A 47 -11.68 -5.64 3.14
CA LEU A 47 -11.65 -6.11 1.75
C LEU A 47 -10.69 -7.31 1.61
N PRO A 48 -11.11 -8.55 1.95
CA PRO A 48 -10.23 -9.72 1.88
C PRO A 48 -9.79 -9.98 0.44
N ASP A 49 -8.49 -10.25 0.27
CA ASP A 49 -7.79 -10.47 -1.01
C ASP A 49 -7.96 -9.37 -2.08
N THR A 50 -8.63 -8.26 -1.76
CA THR A 50 -8.75 -7.10 -2.65
C THR A 50 -7.78 -6.02 -2.16
N GLU A 51 -6.92 -5.60 -3.06
CA GLU A 51 -6.07 -4.44 -2.91
C GLU A 51 -6.80 -3.24 -3.52
N LEU A 52 -7.17 -2.30 -2.66
CA LEU A 52 -7.76 -1.02 -3.05
C LEU A 52 -6.66 0.04 -3.04
N GLU A 53 -6.23 0.46 -4.23
CA GLU A 53 -5.08 1.36 -4.40
C GLU A 53 -5.29 2.38 -5.54
N PHE A 54 -4.82 3.61 -5.35
CA PHE A 54 -4.53 4.52 -6.47
C PHE A 54 -3.16 5.13 -6.29
N LYS A 55 -2.62 5.69 -7.38
CA LYS A 55 -1.25 6.16 -7.46
C LYS A 55 -1.19 7.57 -8.02
N PHE A 56 -0.17 8.29 -7.59
CA PHE A 56 0.24 9.58 -8.11
C PHE A 56 1.59 9.40 -8.77
N ASN A 57 1.60 9.32 -10.10
CA ASN A 57 2.82 9.18 -10.89
C ASN A 57 3.55 10.53 -10.91
N ILE A 58 4.81 10.54 -10.47
CA ILE A 58 5.63 11.75 -10.42
C ILE A 58 6.71 11.65 -11.49
N ARG A 59 6.61 12.48 -12.53
CA ARG A 59 7.57 12.47 -13.67
C ARG A 59 8.81 13.31 -13.41
N THR A 60 8.73 14.27 -12.49
CA THR A 60 9.88 15.10 -12.10
C THR A 60 10.60 14.41 -10.95
N PRO A 61 11.93 14.24 -11.01
CA PRO A 61 12.68 13.69 -9.90
C PRO A 61 12.37 14.40 -8.59
N TYR A 62 11.97 13.65 -7.57
CA TYR A 62 11.70 14.20 -6.23
C TYR A 62 12.39 13.41 -5.13
N ASN A 63 12.66 14.09 -4.01
CA ASN A 63 13.20 13.46 -2.81
C ASN A 63 12.05 12.88 -1.98
N PHE A 64 11.80 11.58 -2.15
CA PHE A 64 10.71 10.89 -1.47
C PHE A 64 10.86 10.88 0.07
N TYR A 65 12.08 10.96 0.61
CA TYR A 65 12.30 11.15 2.04
C TYR A 65 11.75 12.50 2.54
N SER A 66 12.07 13.57 1.82
CA SER A 66 11.63 14.92 2.19
C SER A 66 10.11 15.05 2.11
N ILE A 67 9.49 14.53 1.04
CA ILE A 67 8.05 14.64 0.84
C ILE A 67 7.27 13.77 1.83
N ASN A 68 7.72 12.54 2.09
CA ASN A 68 7.14 11.68 3.13
C ASN A 68 7.16 12.40 4.50
N ARG A 69 8.31 12.95 4.89
CA ARG A 69 8.44 13.70 6.15
C ARG A 69 7.50 14.90 6.21
N LEU A 70 7.39 15.68 5.14
CA LEU A 70 6.50 16.84 5.10
C LEU A 70 5.03 16.42 5.25
N PHE A 71 4.60 15.35 4.58
CA PHE A 71 3.24 14.83 4.74
C PHE A 71 2.99 14.37 6.19
N TYR A 72 3.93 13.61 6.76
CA TYR A 72 3.85 13.17 8.16
C TYR A 72 3.76 14.35 9.13
N GLU A 73 4.57 15.40 8.96
CA GLU A 73 4.52 16.58 9.83
C GLU A 73 3.15 17.29 9.79
N LYS A 74 2.48 17.33 8.63
CA LYS A 74 1.11 17.87 8.52
C LYS A 74 0.10 16.94 9.19
N LEU A 75 0.24 15.62 8.99
CA LEU A 75 -0.63 14.62 9.62
C LEU A 75 -0.53 14.66 11.16
N ASP A 76 0.69 14.68 11.72
CA ASP A 76 0.95 14.75 13.17
C ASP A 76 0.43 16.05 13.80
N ARG A 77 0.44 17.16 13.05
CA ARG A 77 -0.14 18.45 13.50
C ARG A 77 -1.66 18.51 13.40
N GLY A 78 -2.30 17.50 12.80
CA GLY A 78 -3.74 17.49 12.53
C GLY A 78 -4.14 18.47 11.42
N GLU A 79 -3.23 18.79 10.50
CA GLU A 79 -3.51 19.61 9.31
C GLU A 79 -4.18 18.80 8.19
N ILE A 80 -4.18 17.46 8.30
CA ILE A 80 -4.95 16.55 7.43
C ILE A 80 -6.26 16.22 8.15
N GLU A 81 -7.33 16.90 7.78
CA GLU A 81 -8.61 16.85 8.50
C GLU A 81 -9.20 15.43 8.55
N GLY A 82 -9.56 14.98 9.76
CA GLY A 82 -10.21 13.69 9.96
C GLY A 82 -9.28 12.49 9.93
N PHE A 83 -7.96 12.68 9.81
CA PHE A 83 -6.96 11.62 9.87
C PHE A 83 -5.93 11.87 10.96
N MET A 84 -5.33 10.79 11.45
CA MET A 84 -4.20 10.83 12.38
C MET A 84 -3.15 9.77 12.04
N PRO A 85 -1.88 9.95 12.47
CA PRO A 85 -0.89 8.88 12.31
C PRO A 85 -1.29 7.65 13.13
N GLN A 86 -1.09 6.46 12.54
CA GLN A 86 -1.21 5.20 13.27
C GLN A 86 -0.02 5.03 14.21
N LEU A 87 -0.30 4.87 15.50
CA LEU A 87 0.73 4.63 16.51
C LEU A 87 1.55 3.37 16.25
N GLY A 88 2.86 3.50 16.34
CA GLY A 88 3.83 2.41 16.16
C GLY A 88 4.15 2.08 14.70
N ASP A 89 3.44 2.69 13.75
CA ASP A 89 3.61 2.52 12.31
C ASP A 89 3.71 3.89 11.60
N GLU A 90 4.23 4.92 12.30
CA GLU A 90 4.25 6.31 11.85
C GLU A 90 5.02 6.50 10.54
N ILE A 91 6.24 5.95 10.47
CA ILE A 91 7.07 5.92 9.26
C ILE A 91 7.80 4.58 9.21
N GLN A 92 7.55 3.80 8.15
CA GLN A 92 8.26 2.54 7.89
C GLN A 92 9.15 2.68 6.67
N HIS A 93 10.43 2.30 6.81
CA HIS A 93 11.38 2.30 5.71
C HIS A 93 11.58 0.91 5.12
N TRP A 94 11.43 0.82 3.81
CA TRP A 94 11.57 -0.41 3.05
C TRP A 94 12.57 -0.21 1.91
N SER A 95 13.53 -1.14 1.79
CA SER A 95 14.43 -1.19 0.65
C SER A 95 14.72 -2.65 0.34
N TYR A 96 14.23 -3.13 -0.80
CA TYR A 96 14.35 -4.52 -1.20
C TYR A 96 14.46 -4.66 -2.71
N ASP A 97 15.12 -5.73 -3.11
CA ASP A 97 15.20 -6.15 -4.49
C ASP A 97 13.93 -6.92 -4.86
N ASN A 98 13.60 -6.92 -6.16
CA ASN A 98 12.37 -7.52 -6.66
C ASN A 98 12.61 -8.19 -8.01
N ASN A 99 12.08 -9.41 -8.17
CA ASN A 99 11.91 -10.04 -9.48
C ASN A 99 10.42 -10.11 -9.77
N LEU A 100 9.98 -9.58 -10.90
CA LEU A 100 8.58 -9.59 -11.32
C LEU A 100 8.46 -10.41 -12.60
N CYS A 101 7.45 -11.27 -12.67
CA CYS A 101 7.11 -12.01 -13.88
C CYS A 101 5.66 -11.71 -14.28
N GLU A 102 5.45 -11.35 -15.55
CA GLU A 102 4.13 -11.25 -16.15
C GLU A 102 3.50 -12.64 -16.25
N ILE A 103 2.20 -12.74 -15.95
CA ILE A 103 1.42 -13.96 -16.21
C ILE A 103 1.02 -13.95 -17.69
N LEU A 104 1.49 -14.96 -18.44
CA LEU A 104 1.18 -15.11 -19.86
C LEU A 104 -0.23 -15.69 -20.08
N PRO A 105 -0.81 -15.55 -21.29
CA PRO A 105 -2.07 -16.19 -21.64
C PRO A 105 -2.07 -17.69 -21.29
N ASN A 106 -3.09 -18.14 -20.58
CA ASN A 106 -3.17 -19.48 -20.00
C ASN A 106 -4.60 -20.00 -20.02
N ALA A 107 -4.75 -21.30 -19.74
CA ALA A 107 -6.05 -21.98 -19.77
C ALA A 107 -7.02 -21.50 -18.68
N GLU A 108 -6.51 -20.97 -17.57
CA GLU A 108 -7.34 -20.39 -16.49
C GLU A 108 -7.89 -19.01 -16.85
N GLY A 109 -7.36 -18.37 -17.91
CA GLY A 109 -7.76 -17.05 -18.35
C GLY A 109 -7.38 -15.92 -17.39
N VAL A 110 -6.47 -16.16 -16.43
CA VAL A 110 -6.02 -15.14 -15.47
C VAL A 110 -4.86 -14.31 -16.04
N GLY A 111 -4.83 -13.02 -15.69
CA GLY A 111 -3.74 -12.10 -16.03
C GLY A 111 -3.15 -11.40 -14.79
N GLY A 112 -2.12 -10.58 -15.00
CA GLY A 112 -1.46 -9.81 -13.95
C GLY A 112 0.01 -10.22 -13.79
N TYR A 113 0.50 -10.28 -12.56
CA TYR A 113 1.88 -10.67 -12.30
C TYR A 113 2.04 -11.47 -11.00
N VAL A 114 3.17 -12.16 -10.94
CA VAL A 114 3.72 -12.71 -9.70
C VAL A 114 5.10 -12.12 -9.47
N SER A 115 5.52 -11.96 -8.22
CA SER A 115 6.84 -11.41 -7.92
C SER A 115 7.46 -11.99 -6.65
N ILE A 116 8.78 -11.88 -6.57
CA ILE A 116 9.58 -12.18 -5.40
C ILE A 116 10.01 -10.86 -4.78
N MET A 117 9.71 -10.66 -3.50
CA MET A 117 10.24 -9.56 -2.71
C MET A 117 11.32 -10.11 -1.77
N TYR A 118 12.56 -9.66 -1.94
CA TYR A 118 13.70 -10.08 -1.11
C TYR A 118 13.73 -9.33 0.21
N TRP A 119 12.76 -9.65 1.06
CA TRP A 119 12.73 -9.20 2.45
C TRP A 119 12.06 -10.26 3.32
N SER A 120 12.40 -10.28 4.61
CA SER A 120 11.86 -11.23 5.57
C SER A 120 11.34 -10.53 6.82
N LYS A 121 10.11 -10.84 7.23
CA LYS A 121 9.48 -10.39 8.50
C LYS A 121 9.67 -11.40 9.65
N LYS A 122 10.55 -12.39 9.49
CA LYS A 122 10.51 -13.59 10.34
C LYS A 122 10.94 -13.25 11.78
N LYS A 123 9.98 -13.24 12.71
CA LYS A 123 10.21 -13.01 14.15
C LYS A 123 10.96 -14.16 14.87
N ARG A 124 11.13 -15.33 14.24
CA ARG A 124 11.59 -16.57 14.91
C ARG A 124 12.41 -17.54 14.03
N ALA A 125 13.29 -17.05 13.18
CA ALA A 125 14.29 -17.91 12.55
C ALA A 125 15.68 -17.28 12.61
N ASN A 126 16.70 -18.09 12.40
CA ASN A 126 18.09 -17.65 12.37
C ASN A 126 18.22 -16.41 11.46
N TRP A 127 18.97 -15.41 11.92
CA TRP A 127 19.08 -14.10 11.28
C TRP A 127 19.61 -14.17 9.84
N ASP A 128 20.21 -15.29 9.45
CA ASP A 128 20.84 -15.56 8.15
C ASP A 128 19.95 -16.33 7.16
N GLU A 129 18.73 -16.70 7.56
CA GLU A 129 17.84 -17.47 6.71
C GLU A 129 17.28 -16.61 5.56
N ARG A 130 17.64 -16.96 4.32
CA ARG A 130 17.26 -16.25 3.08
C ARG A 130 15.82 -16.54 2.65
N THR A 131 14.87 -16.24 3.52
CA THR A 131 13.45 -16.32 3.19
C THR A 131 13.01 -15.10 2.40
N VAL A 132 12.04 -15.30 1.51
CA VAL A 132 11.43 -14.26 0.67
C VAL A 132 9.90 -14.26 0.82
N THR A 133 9.27 -13.24 0.27
CA THR A 133 7.82 -13.20 0.08
C THR A 133 7.50 -13.33 -1.40
N PHE A 134 6.65 -14.28 -1.78
CA PHE A 134 6.04 -14.28 -3.11
C PHE A 134 4.75 -13.46 -3.06
N LYS A 135 4.51 -12.65 -4.08
CA LYS A 135 3.28 -11.88 -4.26
C LYS A 135 2.60 -12.36 -5.54
N LYS A 136 1.28 -12.53 -5.52
CA LYS A 136 0.43 -12.75 -6.70
C LYS A 136 -0.59 -11.62 -6.78
N LYS A 137 -0.63 -10.92 -7.91
CA LYS A 137 -1.57 -9.82 -8.17
C LYS A 137 -2.28 -10.08 -9.49
N LEU A 138 -3.60 -10.21 -9.46
CA LEU A 138 -4.41 -10.58 -10.64
C LEU A 138 -5.25 -9.40 -11.11
N PHE A 139 -5.12 -9.09 -12.40
CA PHE A 139 -5.87 -8.04 -13.10
C PHE A 139 -5.62 -8.17 -14.61
N HIS A 140 -6.57 -7.69 -15.42
CA HIS A 140 -6.41 -7.59 -16.89
C HIS A 140 -6.00 -6.18 -17.34
N GLU A 141 -6.39 -5.18 -16.56
CA GLU A 141 -6.12 -3.77 -16.82
C GLU A 141 -5.83 -3.04 -15.50
N ASP A 142 -5.18 -1.89 -15.61
CA ASP A 142 -4.79 -1.11 -14.44
C ASP A 142 -6.02 -0.44 -13.81
N THR A 143 -6.64 -1.13 -12.85
CA THR A 143 -7.84 -0.67 -12.10
C THR A 143 -7.54 -0.28 -10.65
N LEU A 144 -8.54 0.33 -10.01
CA LEU A 144 -8.55 0.75 -8.60
C LEU A 144 -8.49 -0.45 -7.63
N GLU A 145 -9.30 -1.46 -7.94
CA GLU A 145 -9.38 -2.71 -7.18
C GLU A 145 -8.68 -3.82 -7.96
N ARG A 146 -7.85 -4.61 -7.26
CA ARG A 146 -7.18 -5.78 -7.83
C ARG A 146 -7.10 -6.89 -6.81
N TRP A 147 -7.10 -8.13 -7.27
CA TRP A 147 -6.86 -9.23 -6.35
C TRP A 147 -5.36 -9.29 -6.00
N GLU A 148 -5.02 -9.34 -4.71
CA GLU A 148 -3.63 -9.49 -4.24
C GLU A 148 -3.51 -10.45 -3.06
N ARG A 149 -2.50 -11.31 -3.11
CA ARG A 149 -2.07 -12.11 -1.96
C ARG A 149 -0.55 -12.20 -1.84
N ASN A 150 -0.08 -12.17 -0.59
CA ASN A 150 1.31 -12.37 -0.21
C ASN A 150 1.51 -13.73 0.49
N TYR A 151 2.58 -14.43 0.12
CA TYR A 151 2.95 -15.74 0.62
C TYR A 151 4.35 -15.63 1.24
N HIS A 152 4.42 -15.76 2.56
CA HIS A 152 5.63 -15.45 3.34
C HIS A 152 6.44 -16.70 3.68
N ASN A 153 7.71 -16.48 4.06
CA ASN A 153 8.63 -17.52 4.52
C ASN A 153 8.92 -18.58 3.44
N LEU A 154 9.01 -18.15 2.19
CA LEU A 154 9.33 -19.02 1.05
C LEU A 154 10.82 -18.97 0.73
N TYR A 155 11.26 -19.88 -0.15
CA TYR A 155 12.63 -19.95 -0.67
C TYR A 155 12.60 -19.94 -2.18
N VAL A 156 13.61 -19.32 -2.79
CA VAL A 156 13.80 -19.35 -4.24
C VAL A 156 14.54 -20.63 -4.62
N GLN A 157 13.99 -21.41 -5.53
CA GLN A 157 14.62 -22.61 -6.09
C GLN A 157 14.91 -22.39 -7.58
N GLY A 158 16.17 -22.60 -8.00
CA GLY A 158 16.59 -22.29 -9.37
C GLY A 158 16.60 -20.78 -9.63
N THR A 159 16.15 -20.38 -10.81
CA THR A 159 15.94 -18.98 -11.16
C THR A 159 14.65 -18.43 -10.53
N PRO A 160 14.53 -17.09 -10.37
CA PRO A 160 13.30 -16.46 -9.90
C PRO A 160 12.04 -16.88 -10.67
N GLU A 161 12.12 -16.94 -12.00
CA GLU A 161 11.03 -17.36 -12.89
C GLU A 161 10.63 -18.81 -12.65
N GLU A 162 11.60 -19.73 -12.63
CA GLU A 162 11.35 -21.16 -12.39
C GLU A 162 10.70 -21.38 -11.03
N SER A 163 11.19 -20.69 -10.00
CA SER A 163 10.63 -20.78 -8.64
C SER A 163 9.19 -20.29 -8.58
N LEU A 164 8.86 -19.19 -9.28
CA LEU A 164 7.51 -18.64 -9.33
C LEU A 164 6.57 -19.51 -10.18
N ALA A 165 7.03 -19.95 -11.35
CA ALA A 165 6.26 -20.79 -12.27
C ALA A 165 5.93 -22.12 -11.62
N SER A 166 6.89 -22.74 -10.93
CA SER A 166 6.66 -23.99 -10.19
C SER A 166 5.73 -23.81 -8.99
N TYR A 167 5.78 -22.68 -8.28
CA TYR A 167 4.94 -22.46 -7.10
C TYR A 167 3.49 -22.14 -7.47
N PHE A 168 3.28 -21.32 -8.51
CA PHE A 168 1.95 -20.87 -8.92
C PHE A 168 1.31 -21.70 -10.02
N ASP A 169 2.07 -22.60 -10.65
CA ASP A 169 1.66 -23.41 -11.81
C ASP A 169 1.11 -22.55 -12.97
N LEU A 170 1.84 -21.48 -13.30
CA LEU A 170 1.46 -20.52 -14.35
C LEU A 170 2.58 -20.35 -15.37
N PRO A 171 2.25 -20.10 -16.64
CA PRO A 171 3.23 -19.67 -17.63
C PRO A 171 3.60 -18.21 -17.35
N LEU A 172 4.90 -17.95 -17.23
CA LEU A 172 5.43 -16.66 -16.82
C LEU A 172 6.42 -16.12 -17.85
N ALA A 173 6.59 -14.80 -17.87
CA ALA A 173 7.69 -14.14 -18.55
C ALA A 173 8.37 -13.16 -17.59
N SER A 174 9.68 -13.32 -17.36
CA SER A 174 10.44 -12.42 -16.51
C SER A 174 10.48 -10.99 -17.05
N CYS A 175 10.26 -10.04 -16.15
CA CYS A 175 10.56 -8.63 -16.36
C CYS A 175 11.97 -8.30 -15.82
N PRO A 176 12.54 -7.13 -16.16
CA PRO A 176 13.83 -6.70 -15.63
C PRO A 176 13.87 -6.64 -14.12
N ASP A 177 15.01 -7.03 -13.56
CA ASP A 177 15.30 -6.89 -12.14
C ASP A 177 15.38 -5.43 -11.73
N TRP A 178 14.83 -5.14 -10.55
CA TRP A 178 14.69 -3.77 -10.08
C TRP A 178 14.71 -3.72 -8.56
N ARG A 179 15.09 -2.56 -8.02
CA ARG A 179 15.04 -2.26 -6.58
C ARG A 179 13.93 -1.29 -6.30
N ARG A 180 13.19 -1.56 -5.23
CA ARG A 180 12.16 -0.67 -4.71
C ARG A 180 12.60 -0.14 -3.35
N THR A 181 12.66 1.18 -3.24
CA THR A 181 12.88 1.86 -1.95
C THR A 181 11.67 2.74 -1.67
N ARG A 182 11.04 2.59 -0.51
CA ARG A 182 9.84 3.34 -0.15
C ARG A 182 9.79 3.68 1.33
N LEU A 183 9.07 4.74 1.63
CA LEU A 183 8.65 5.10 2.97
C LEU A 183 7.12 5.04 3.05
N ASP A 184 6.62 4.29 4.02
CA ASP A 184 5.19 4.12 4.25
C ASP A 184 4.79 4.92 5.49
N ILE A 185 3.73 5.70 5.40
CA ILE A 185 3.04 6.30 6.57
C ILE A 185 1.72 5.55 6.73
N ALA A 186 1.46 5.03 7.92
CA ALA A 186 0.11 4.59 8.25
C ALA A 186 -0.71 5.76 8.82
N CYS A 187 -1.91 5.97 8.30
CA CYS A 187 -2.87 6.90 8.87
C CYS A 187 -4.22 6.24 9.13
N GLU A 188 -4.90 6.64 10.18
CA GLU A 188 -6.22 6.17 10.57
C GLU A 188 -7.25 7.30 10.37
N ALA A 189 -8.39 6.99 9.77
CA ALA A 189 -9.55 7.87 9.74
C ALA A 189 -10.22 7.91 11.13
N ASN A 190 -10.35 9.10 11.69
CA ASN A 190 -10.73 9.30 13.09
C ASN A 190 -12.13 8.78 13.43
N ASP A 191 -13.05 8.84 12.47
CA ASP A 191 -14.47 8.55 12.66
C ASP A 191 -14.84 7.09 12.37
N THR A 192 -14.04 6.38 11.58
CA THR A 192 -14.35 5.01 11.10
C THR A 192 -13.33 3.97 11.53
N GLY A 193 -12.13 4.41 11.93
CA GLY A 193 -11.02 3.51 12.21
C GLY A 193 -10.40 2.86 10.97
N ASN A 194 -10.74 3.31 9.75
CA ASN A 194 -10.14 2.82 8.52
C ASN A 194 -8.67 3.27 8.44
N ILE A 195 -7.77 2.32 8.23
CA ILE A 195 -6.31 2.55 8.17
C ILE A 195 -5.82 2.42 6.73
N PHE A 196 -5.05 3.40 6.32
CA PHE A 196 -4.45 3.51 5.00
C PHE A 196 -2.93 3.58 5.12
N PHE A 197 -2.22 2.99 4.15
CA PHE A 197 -0.80 3.26 3.94
C PHE A 197 -0.63 4.27 2.83
N LEU A 198 0.23 5.27 3.07
CA LEU A 198 0.71 6.19 2.06
C LEU A 198 2.18 5.90 1.78
N ASN A 199 2.47 5.39 0.60
CA ASN A 199 3.80 4.97 0.18
C ASN A 199 4.42 6.06 -0.68
N PHE A 200 5.64 6.49 -0.36
CA PHE A 200 6.43 7.40 -1.17
C PHE A 200 7.65 6.65 -1.67
N GLU A 201 7.80 6.49 -2.98
CA GLU A 201 8.74 5.50 -3.51
C GLU A 201 9.66 5.99 -4.63
N ASP A 202 10.80 5.31 -4.72
CA ASP A 202 11.78 5.38 -5.80
C ASP A 202 12.14 3.94 -6.21
N SER A 203 11.67 3.55 -7.39
CA SER A 203 11.93 2.25 -7.97
C SER A 203 12.87 2.37 -9.18
N ARG A 204 13.88 1.50 -9.26
CA ARG A 204 14.93 1.57 -10.29
C ARG A 204 15.26 0.22 -10.87
N VAL A 205 15.25 0.13 -12.20
CA VAL A 205 15.78 -1.02 -12.94
C VAL A 205 17.29 -1.11 -12.73
N TYR A 206 17.81 -2.32 -12.56
CA TYR A 206 19.23 -2.54 -12.36
C TYR A 206 20.08 -2.09 -13.55
N ASN A 207 21.25 -1.54 -13.22
CA ASN A 207 22.24 -1.05 -14.19
C ASN A 207 21.70 -0.01 -15.18
N ASP A 208 20.58 0.65 -14.86
CA ASP A 208 20.00 1.70 -15.68
C ASP A 208 19.75 2.98 -14.87
N SER A 209 20.54 4.02 -15.17
CA SER A 209 20.40 5.34 -14.56
C SER A 209 19.60 6.32 -15.40
N SER A 210 19.03 5.86 -16.53
CA SER A 210 18.21 6.71 -17.39
C SER A 210 16.85 7.02 -16.72
N PRO A 211 16.19 8.13 -17.11
CA PRO A 211 14.84 8.44 -16.66
C PRO A 211 13.83 7.30 -16.93
N GLN A 212 14.02 6.54 -18.01
CA GLN A 212 13.14 5.42 -18.39
C GLN A 212 13.25 4.24 -17.42
N GLY A 213 14.44 4.00 -16.84
CA GLY A 213 14.66 2.95 -15.86
C GLY A 213 14.21 3.30 -14.44
N ARG A 214 13.48 4.42 -14.25
CA ARG A 214 13.11 4.95 -12.94
C ARG A 214 11.60 5.23 -12.86
N LEU A 215 10.96 4.68 -11.84
CA LEU A 215 9.56 4.94 -11.50
C LEU A 215 9.51 5.61 -10.12
N GLN A 216 8.88 6.77 -10.04
CA GLN A 216 8.60 7.45 -8.78
C GLN A 216 7.10 7.67 -8.64
N GLN A 217 6.54 7.24 -7.50
CA GLN A 217 5.11 7.27 -7.23
C GLN A 217 4.85 7.65 -5.77
N CYS A 218 3.69 8.27 -5.53
CA CYS A 218 3.02 8.15 -4.24
C CYS A 218 1.86 7.16 -4.39
N GLU A 219 1.72 6.18 -3.52
CA GLU A 219 0.62 5.21 -3.52
C GLU A 219 -0.21 5.39 -2.26
N ILE A 220 -1.53 5.20 -2.35
CA ILE A 220 -2.39 5.05 -1.18
C ILE A 220 -3.06 3.68 -1.27
N GLU A 221 -2.95 2.90 -0.21
CA GLU A 221 -3.47 1.54 -0.10
C GLU A 221 -4.38 1.45 1.14
N TYR A 222 -5.59 0.92 1.02
CA TYR A 222 -6.38 0.51 2.19
C TYR A 222 -5.72 -0.70 2.85
N HIS A 223 -5.51 -0.66 4.16
CA HIS A 223 -4.84 -1.74 4.89
C HIS A 223 -5.80 -2.63 5.67
N LYS A 224 -6.58 -2.01 6.57
CA LYS A 224 -7.47 -2.68 7.53
C LYS A 224 -8.32 -1.63 8.24
N SER A 225 -9.32 -2.08 8.99
CA SER A 225 -10.15 -1.22 9.84
C SER A 225 -10.01 -1.65 11.29
N ARG A 226 -9.94 -0.68 12.21
CA ARG A 226 -10.15 -0.92 13.63
C ARG A 226 -11.65 -1.12 13.84
N GLY A 227 -12.05 -2.17 14.57
CA GLY A 227 -13.47 -2.52 14.70
C GLY A 227 -14.09 -3.13 13.44
N VAL A 228 -15.42 -3.13 13.36
CA VAL A 228 -16.15 -3.79 12.26
C VAL A 228 -16.00 -2.95 10.97
N PRO A 229 -15.46 -3.54 9.88
CA PRO A 229 -15.30 -2.83 8.62
C PRO A 229 -16.66 -2.61 7.95
N ASP A 230 -16.77 -1.48 7.25
CA ASP A 230 -17.91 -1.09 6.42
C ASP A 230 -17.38 -0.60 5.07
N ASP A 231 -17.81 -1.26 3.99
CA ASP A 231 -17.26 -1.02 2.65
C ASP A 231 -17.52 0.41 2.17
N ASP A 232 -18.73 0.94 2.36
CA ASP A 232 -19.09 2.29 1.92
C ASP A 232 -18.23 3.34 2.64
N LEU A 233 -17.97 3.14 3.93
CA LEU A 233 -17.08 3.99 4.71
C LEU A 233 -15.62 3.85 4.28
N ILE A 234 -15.16 2.65 3.91
CA ILE A 234 -13.81 2.43 3.37
C ILE A 234 -13.61 3.24 2.08
N TYR A 235 -14.52 3.14 1.11
CA TYR A 235 -14.42 3.89 -0.15
C TYR A 235 -14.50 5.40 0.06
N ARG A 236 -15.40 5.86 0.93
CA ARG A 236 -15.53 7.27 1.29
C ARG A 236 -14.23 7.82 1.89
N ASP A 237 -13.64 7.11 2.84
CA ASP A 237 -12.40 7.56 3.49
C ASP A 237 -11.20 7.45 2.57
N PHE A 238 -11.17 6.45 1.69
CA PHE A 238 -10.17 6.29 0.65
C PHE A 238 -10.17 7.47 -0.33
N GLU A 239 -11.35 7.95 -0.73
CA GLU A 239 -11.47 9.16 -1.55
C GLU A 239 -11.01 10.41 -0.78
N ARG A 240 -11.41 10.56 0.50
CA ARG A 240 -11.02 11.69 1.35
C ARG A 240 -9.50 11.81 1.50
N ILE A 241 -8.80 10.70 1.80
CA ILE A 241 -7.34 10.72 1.93
C ILE A 241 -6.66 10.96 0.56
N GLY A 242 -7.27 10.50 -0.53
CA GLY A 242 -6.85 10.81 -1.88
C GLY A 242 -6.89 12.30 -2.19
N GLN A 243 -8.01 12.97 -1.90
CA GLN A 243 -8.18 14.41 -2.06
C GLN A 243 -7.20 15.20 -1.17
N ALA A 244 -6.92 14.72 0.04
CA ALA A 244 -5.91 15.30 0.92
C ALA A 244 -4.50 15.20 0.33
N MET A 245 -4.13 14.06 -0.27
CA MET A 245 -2.86 13.90 -0.98
C MET A 245 -2.78 14.81 -2.21
N GLU A 246 -3.84 14.91 -3.00
CA GLU A 246 -3.91 15.82 -4.15
C GLU A 246 -3.68 17.29 -3.75
N SER A 247 -4.32 17.71 -2.65
CA SER A 247 -4.16 19.05 -2.09
C SER A 247 -2.75 19.29 -1.59
N PHE A 248 -2.16 18.31 -0.89
CA PHE A 248 -0.79 18.38 -0.41
C PHE A 248 0.23 18.46 -1.56
N LEU A 249 0.11 17.62 -2.59
CA LEU A 249 1.00 17.63 -3.75
C LEU A 249 0.91 18.96 -4.51
N ALA A 250 -0.30 19.53 -4.61
CA ALA A 250 -0.50 20.86 -5.18
C ALA A 250 0.13 21.98 -4.32
N GLU A 251 -0.02 21.92 -2.98
CA GLU A 251 0.56 22.88 -2.03
C GLU A 251 2.09 22.96 -2.17
N ILE A 252 2.76 21.80 -2.29
CA ILE A 252 4.22 21.75 -2.45
C ILE A 252 4.70 21.95 -3.90
N GLY A 253 3.77 22.16 -4.83
CA GLY A 253 4.07 22.37 -6.25
C GLY A 253 4.68 21.16 -6.95
N LEU A 254 4.36 19.93 -6.51
CA LEU A 254 4.87 18.70 -7.12
C LEU A 254 3.89 18.21 -8.21
N PRO A 255 4.25 18.25 -9.51
CA PRO A 255 3.36 17.81 -10.57
C PRO A 255 3.15 16.30 -10.51
N TYR A 256 1.91 15.87 -10.65
CA TYR A 256 1.52 14.46 -10.61
C TYR A 256 0.46 14.13 -11.66
N GLU A 257 0.33 12.84 -11.95
CA GLU A 257 -0.80 12.26 -12.66
C GLU A 257 -1.46 11.22 -11.73
N LYS A 258 -2.74 11.40 -11.41
CA LYS A 258 -3.51 10.42 -10.63
C LYS A 258 -3.95 9.29 -11.55
N THR A 259 -3.58 8.06 -11.22
CA THR A 259 -3.65 6.90 -12.11
C THR A 259 -3.60 5.61 -11.31
N ASN A 260 -3.85 4.48 -11.97
CA ASN A 260 -3.67 3.15 -11.42
C ASN A 260 -2.40 2.45 -11.96
N TYR A 261 -1.57 3.17 -12.73
CA TYR A 261 -0.39 2.67 -13.44
C TYR A 261 0.46 1.69 -12.63
N SER A 262 0.40 0.42 -12.99
CA SER A 262 1.05 -0.64 -12.22
C SER A 262 2.54 -0.74 -12.51
N LYS A 263 3.23 -1.43 -11.60
CA LYS A 263 4.65 -1.76 -11.73
C LYS A 263 4.91 -2.71 -12.91
N LEU A 264 3.93 -3.55 -13.25
CA LEU A 264 3.95 -4.37 -14.47
C LEU A 264 3.91 -3.48 -15.72
N SER A 265 2.96 -2.54 -15.80
CA SER A 265 2.86 -1.59 -16.91
C SER A 265 4.16 -0.80 -17.09
N PHE A 266 4.75 -0.31 -16.00
CA PHE A 266 6.06 0.34 -16.01
C PHE A 266 7.16 -0.52 -16.63
N LEU A 267 7.32 -1.78 -16.20
CA LEU A 267 8.37 -2.65 -16.70
C LEU A 267 8.15 -3.02 -18.19
N LYS A 268 6.90 -3.14 -18.63
CA LYS A 268 6.56 -3.37 -20.04
C LYS A 268 6.89 -2.17 -20.91
N ASP A 269 6.53 -0.97 -20.47
CA ASP A 269 6.86 0.28 -21.18
C ASP A 269 8.37 0.50 -21.24
N TYR A 270 9.08 0.18 -20.16
CA TYR A 270 10.54 0.19 -20.12
C TYR A 270 11.15 -0.73 -21.19
N LEU A 271 10.73 -1.99 -21.26
CA LEU A 271 11.20 -2.95 -22.26
C LEU A 271 10.92 -2.46 -23.69
N ALA A 272 9.68 -2.03 -23.96
CA ALA A 272 9.30 -1.50 -25.27
C ALA A 272 10.16 -0.29 -25.69
N SER A 273 10.53 0.59 -24.74
CA SER A 273 11.42 1.71 -25.01
C SER A 273 12.84 1.26 -25.41
N LYS A 274 13.34 0.16 -24.85
CA LYS A 274 14.66 -0.39 -25.19
C LYS A 274 14.69 -0.98 -26.59
N ASP A 275 13.64 -1.70 -26.98
CA ASP A 275 13.53 -2.28 -28.32
C ASP A 275 13.58 -1.21 -29.41
N LEU A 276 12.88 -0.08 -29.19
CA LEU A 276 12.92 1.07 -30.10
C LEU A 276 14.32 1.70 -30.20
N THR A 277 15.05 1.79 -29.09
CA THR A 277 16.42 2.33 -29.10
C THR A 277 17.46 1.36 -29.67
N GLY A 278 17.22 0.04 -29.56
CA GLY A 278 18.06 -1.01 -30.11
C GLY A 278 17.96 -1.14 -31.63
N GLN A 279 16.77 -0.89 -32.20
CA GLN A 279 16.55 -0.88 -33.66
C GLN A 279 17.23 0.31 -34.38
N GLY A 280 17.63 1.36 -33.65
CA GLY A 280 18.31 2.55 -34.19
C GLY A 280 19.83 2.45 -34.34
N ARG A 281 20.46 1.31 -34.02
CA ARG A 281 21.92 1.09 -34.13
C ARG A 281 22.33 0.22 -35.33
N GLY A 282 21.41 -0.08 -36.23
CA GLY A 282 21.67 -0.84 -37.46
C GLY A 282 21.47 0.01 -38.71
N ILE A 283 22.33 1.00 -38.94
CA ILE A 283 22.65 1.57 -40.26
C ILE A 283 24.13 1.89 -40.31
#